data_AF-A0A3D1N1B2-F1
#
_entry.id   AF-A0A3D1N1B2-F1
#
_cell.length_a   1.000
_cell.length_b   1.000
_cell.length_c   1.000
_cell.angle_alpha   90.00
_cell.angle_beta   90.00
_cell.angle_gamma   90.00
#
_symmetry.space_group_name_H-M   'P 1'
#
loop_
_entity.id
_entity.type
_entity.pdbx_description
1 polymer ?
#
loop_
_entity_poly.entity_id
_entity_poly.type
_entity_poly.pdbx_seq_one_letter_code
_entity_poly.pdbx_strand_id
1 'polypeptide(L)'
;MKPKKQGQTLVEVLVATVIAATTAMAVFSVLLSSFASQKKADKREAAGFMLKQAQETLKSYVSAVPGEADYSPNAGGVWSAEPGSNWALLGSPAGITHNITALLQNTPLNDNDPSLPAPSFTYTVTDINCGFGTGSTACKRVQFTLIYQDM
;
A
#
# COMPACT_ATOMS: atom_id res chain seq x y z
N MET A 1 -15.42 -61.32 36.09
CA MET A 1 -16.50 -60.34 35.84
C MET A 1 -16.16 -59.54 34.59
N LYS A 2 -16.96 -59.66 33.52
CA LYS A 2 -16.83 -58.80 32.32
C LYS A 2 -17.58 -57.50 32.60
N PRO A 3 -16.98 -56.31 32.41
CA PRO A 3 -17.73 -55.06 32.55
C PRO A 3 -18.83 -55.02 31.49
N LYS A 4 -20.07 -54.79 31.93
CA LYS A 4 -21.24 -54.60 31.08
C LYS A 4 -21.08 -53.25 30.37
N LYS A 5 -20.91 -53.25 29.05
CA LYS A 5 -20.86 -52.01 28.25
C LYS A 5 -22.23 -51.33 28.33
N GLN A 6 -22.31 -50.15 28.95
CA GLN A 6 -23.48 -49.28 28.86
C GLN A 6 -23.64 -48.85 27.40
N GLY A 7 -24.78 -49.11 26.79
CA GLY A 7 -25.07 -48.67 25.43
C GLY A 7 -25.25 -47.15 25.42
N GLN A 8 -24.56 -46.46 24.50
CA GLN A 8 -24.76 -45.03 24.27
C GLN A 8 -26.21 -44.77 23.86
N THR A 9 -26.85 -43.79 24.50
CA THR A 9 -28.21 -43.40 24.13
C THR A 9 -28.17 -42.50 22.89
N LEU A 10 -29.18 -42.58 22.04
CA LEU A 10 -29.27 -41.80 20.80
C LEU A 10 -29.20 -40.28 21.08
N VAL A 11 -29.71 -39.86 22.24
CA VAL A 11 -29.65 -38.48 22.75
C VAL A 11 -28.22 -38.04 23.01
N GLU A 12 -27.38 -38.91 23.58
CA GLU A 12 -25.98 -38.60 23.91
C GLU A 12 -25.15 -38.35 22.64
N VAL A 13 -25.38 -39.16 21.59
CA VAL A 13 -24.73 -38.97 20.29
C VAL A 13 -25.20 -37.68 19.63
N LEU A 14 -26.50 -37.38 19.67
CA LEU A 14 -27.05 -36.13 19.12
C LEU A 14 -26.46 -34.90 19.82
N VAL A 15 -26.45 -34.89 21.15
CA VAL A 15 -25.86 -33.79 21.92
C VAL A 15 -24.37 -33.65 21.61
N ALA A 16 -23.63 -34.75 21.54
CA ALA A 16 -22.21 -34.74 21.17
C ALA A 16 -22.00 -34.16 19.75
N THR A 17 -22.84 -34.52 18.77
CA THR A 17 -22.74 -33.96 17.41
C THR A 17 -23.06 -32.48 17.35
N VAL A 18 -24.04 -31.99 18.11
CA VAL A 18 -24.37 -30.55 18.17
C VAL A 18 -23.22 -29.75 18.81
N ILE A 19 -22.62 -30.28 19.88
CA ILE A 19 -21.46 -29.65 20.53
C ILE A 19 -20.26 -29.65 19.57
N ALA A 20 -20.00 -30.75 18.87
CA ALA A 20 -18.93 -30.83 17.88
C ALA A 20 -19.15 -29.85 16.70
N ALA A 21 -20.38 -29.72 16.22
CA ALA A 21 -20.71 -28.80 15.13
C ALA A 21 -20.54 -27.32 15.55
N THR A 22 -21.02 -26.95 16.74
CA THR A 22 -20.91 -25.57 17.24
C THR A 22 -19.46 -25.16 17.52
N THR A 23 -18.67 -26.07 18.10
CA THR A 23 -17.23 -25.84 18.33
C THR A 23 -16.46 -25.72 17.00
N ALA A 24 -16.74 -26.57 16.02
CA ALA A 24 -16.10 -26.48 14.70
C ALA A 24 -16.44 -25.16 13.98
N MET A 25 -17.70 -24.72 14.01
CA MET A 25 -18.11 -23.44 13.42
C MET A 25 -17.45 -22.24 14.10
N ALA A 26 -17.34 -22.28 15.43
CA ALA A 26 -16.67 -21.22 16.19
C ALA A 26 -15.19 -21.09 15.81
N VAL A 27 -14.47 -22.22 15.75
CA VAL A 27 -13.06 -22.23 15.36
C VAL A 27 -12.89 -21.73 13.93
N PHE A 28 -13.72 -22.20 13.00
CA PHE A 28 -13.64 -21.77 11.60
C PHE A 28 -13.91 -20.27 11.42
N SER A 29 -14.87 -19.72 12.18
CA SER A 29 -15.17 -18.28 12.17
C SER A 29 -14.00 -17.44 12.67
N VAL A 30 -13.33 -17.89 13.73
CA VAL A 30 -12.13 -17.22 14.26
C VAL A 30 -11.00 -17.27 13.23
N LEU A 31 -10.74 -18.43 12.63
CA LEU A 31 -9.69 -18.58 11.64
C LEU A 31 -9.91 -17.69 10.41
N LEU A 32 -11.12 -17.69 9.85
CA LEU A 32 -11.47 -16.81 8.72
C LEU A 32 -11.27 -15.33 9.08
N SER A 33 -11.71 -14.93 10.27
CA SER A 33 -11.54 -13.55 10.76
C SER A 33 -10.06 -13.19 10.91
N SER A 34 -9.23 -14.11 11.41
CA SER A 34 -7.78 -13.92 11.51
C SER A 34 -7.12 -13.79 10.15
N PHE A 35 -7.48 -14.60 9.15
CA PHE A 35 -6.90 -14.52 7.81
C PHE A 35 -7.26 -13.21 7.09
N ALA A 36 -8.50 -12.75 7.20
CA ALA A 36 -8.90 -11.45 6.65
C ALA A 36 -8.13 -10.30 7.33
N SER A 37 -7.95 -10.36 8.64
CA SER A 37 -7.18 -9.38 9.40
C SER A 37 -5.69 -9.37 9.02
N GLN A 38 -5.09 -10.55 8.82
CA GLN A 38 -3.69 -10.68 8.39
C GLN A 38 -3.46 -10.09 7.00
N LYS A 39 -4.29 -10.46 6.00
CA LYS A 39 -4.18 -9.89 4.65
C LYS A 39 -4.27 -8.36 4.64
N LYS A 40 -5.16 -7.82 5.48
CA LYS A 40 -5.32 -6.38 5.68
C LYS A 40 -4.06 -5.73 6.26
N ALA A 41 -3.46 -6.38 7.26
CA ALA A 41 -2.20 -5.92 7.85
C ALA A 41 -1.04 -5.97 6.85
N ASP A 42 -0.91 -7.06 6.09
CA ASP A 42 0.13 -7.23 5.07
C ASP A 42 0.04 -6.15 3.99
N LYS A 43 -1.18 -5.81 3.53
CA LYS A 43 -1.40 -4.72 2.56
C LYS A 43 -1.00 -3.36 3.14
N ARG A 44 -1.32 -3.09 4.41
CA ARG A 44 -0.93 -1.83 5.08
C ARG A 44 0.59 -1.72 5.23
N GLU A 45 1.26 -2.81 5.55
CA GLU A 45 2.71 -2.87 5.65
C GLU A 45 3.36 -2.67 4.27
N ALA A 46 2.86 -3.37 3.24
CA ALA A 46 3.29 -3.19 1.86
C ALA A 46 3.09 -1.73 1.40
N ALA A 47 1.97 -1.09 1.72
CA ALA A 47 1.72 0.31 1.41
C ALA A 47 2.74 1.24 2.10
N GLY A 48 3.06 0.98 3.37
CA GLY A 48 4.09 1.72 4.10
C GLY A 48 5.48 1.56 3.48
N PHE A 49 5.83 0.33 3.08
CA PHE A 49 7.08 0.04 2.39
C PHE A 49 7.17 0.77 1.05
N MET A 50 6.11 0.75 0.23
CA MET A 50 6.06 1.44 -1.05
C MET A 50 6.23 2.95 -0.91
N LEU A 51 5.59 3.56 0.10
CA LEU A 51 5.78 4.98 0.41
C LEU A 51 7.24 5.29 0.75
N LYS A 52 7.88 4.45 1.56
CA LYS A 52 9.30 4.61 1.92
C LYS A 52 10.23 4.41 0.73
N GLN A 53 9.98 3.40 -0.08
CA GLN A 53 10.74 3.13 -1.30
C GLN A 53 10.65 4.33 -2.27
N ALA A 54 9.46 4.87 -2.48
CA ALA A 54 9.27 6.04 -3.33
C ALA A 54 10.00 7.29 -2.78
N GLN A 55 9.94 7.50 -1.46
CA GLN A 55 10.68 8.59 -0.79
C GLN A 55 12.20 8.48 -1.00
N GLU A 56 12.77 7.31 -0.74
CA GLU A 56 14.21 7.09 -0.89
C GLU A 56 14.65 7.14 -2.35
N THR A 57 13.85 6.62 -3.27
CA THR A 57 14.15 6.68 -4.71
C THR A 57 14.17 8.11 -5.21
N LEU A 58 13.16 8.92 -4.84
CA LEU A 58 13.11 10.33 -5.22
C LEU A 58 14.25 11.12 -4.57
N LYS A 59 14.57 10.85 -3.30
CA LYS A 59 15.69 11.49 -2.61
C LYS A 59 17.03 11.13 -3.25
N SER A 60 17.25 9.87 -3.58
CA SER A 60 18.44 9.41 -4.30
C SER A 60 18.57 10.11 -5.64
N TYR A 61 17.47 10.18 -6.40
CA TYR A 61 17.42 10.85 -7.69
C TYR A 61 17.84 12.33 -7.61
N VAL A 62 17.34 13.06 -6.60
CA VAL A 62 17.64 14.50 -6.44
C VAL A 62 19.04 14.75 -5.87
N SER A 63 19.61 13.79 -5.14
CA SER A 63 20.96 13.89 -4.56
C SER A 63 22.09 13.39 -5.46
N ALA A 64 21.76 12.75 -6.60
CA ALA A 64 22.71 12.00 -7.42
C ALA A 64 23.70 12.83 -8.25
N VAL A 65 23.58 14.17 -8.31
CA VAL A 65 24.61 15.18 -8.71
C VAL A 65 23.90 16.36 -9.41
N PRO A 66 23.99 17.61 -8.89
CA PRO A 66 23.33 18.78 -9.48
C PRO A 66 23.77 19.15 -10.90
N GLY A 67 24.92 18.63 -11.35
CA GLY A 67 25.49 18.91 -12.67
C GLY A 67 25.15 17.90 -13.76
N GLU A 68 24.48 16.80 -13.41
CA GLU A 68 24.04 15.78 -14.37
C GLU A 68 22.69 16.18 -14.99
N ALA A 69 22.60 16.07 -16.31
CA ALA A 69 21.42 16.50 -17.05
C ALA A 69 20.17 15.72 -16.62
N ASP A 70 20.36 14.43 -16.36
CA ASP A 70 19.31 13.47 -16.02
C ASP A 70 18.74 13.66 -14.61
N TYR A 71 19.33 14.53 -13.77
CA TYR A 71 18.90 14.75 -12.39
C TYR A 71 18.60 16.23 -12.07
N SER A 72 18.71 17.12 -13.06
CA SER A 72 18.56 18.57 -12.85
C SER A 72 17.33 19.16 -13.56
N PRO A 73 16.73 20.23 -12.99
CA PRO A 73 15.46 20.82 -13.47
C PRO A 73 15.42 21.24 -14.93
N ASN A 74 16.56 21.68 -15.47
CA ASN A 74 16.62 22.35 -16.77
C ASN A 74 17.21 21.48 -17.87
N ALA A 75 17.54 20.22 -17.57
CA ALA A 75 18.27 19.35 -18.47
C ALA A 75 17.52 18.06 -18.82
N GLY A 76 16.24 17.97 -18.45
CA GLY A 76 15.33 16.92 -18.92
C GLY A 76 15.31 15.68 -18.05
N GLY A 77 15.83 15.74 -16.82
CA GLY A 77 15.77 14.61 -15.91
C GLY A 77 14.34 14.18 -15.61
N VAL A 78 13.98 12.98 -16.05
CA VAL A 78 12.69 12.33 -15.77
C VAL A 78 12.91 11.16 -14.80
N TRP A 79 12.09 11.11 -13.75
CA TRP A 79 12.04 9.91 -12.93
C TRP A 79 11.24 8.83 -13.66
N SER A 80 11.87 7.69 -13.96
CA SER A 80 11.27 6.60 -14.75
C SER A 80 9.98 6.02 -14.17
N ALA A 81 9.67 6.30 -12.90
CA ALA A 81 8.41 5.93 -12.26
C ALA A 81 7.23 6.78 -12.73
N GLU A 82 7.50 7.98 -13.25
CA GLU A 82 6.51 8.88 -13.81
C GLU A 82 6.43 8.67 -15.33
N PRO A 83 5.24 8.37 -15.88
CA PRO A 83 5.07 8.13 -17.31
C PRO A 83 5.10 9.41 -18.17
N GLY A 84 5.40 10.58 -17.59
CA GLY A 84 5.49 11.86 -18.26
C GLY A 84 6.94 12.32 -18.48
N SER A 85 7.16 13.23 -19.43
CA SER A 85 8.48 13.84 -19.68
C SER A 85 8.78 15.05 -18.80
N ASN A 86 8.14 15.14 -17.64
CA ASN A 86 8.32 16.25 -16.72
C ASN A 86 9.46 15.98 -15.75
N TRP A 87 10.09 17.06 -15.29
CA TRP A 87 11.06 16.96 -14.21
C TRP A 87 10.38 16.47 -12.92
N ALA A 88 11.00 15.50 -12.25
CA ALA A 88 10.41 14.82 -11.10
C ALA A 88 10.07 15.75 -9.91
N LEU A 89 10.76 16.90 -9.78
CA LEU A 89 10.47 17.92 -8.77
C LEU A 89 9.83 19.19 -9.35
N LEU A 90 9.23 19.09 -10.53
CA LEU A 90 8.48 20.19 -11.11
C LEU A 90 7.34 20.57 -10.16
N GLY A 91 7.47 21.72 -9.53
CA GLY A 91 6.52 22.19 -8.53
C GLY A 91 5.96 23.56 -8.90
N SER A 92 4.91 23.94 -8.17
CA SER A 92 4.40 25.30 -8.16
C SER A 92 4.01 25.70 -6.74
N PRO A 93 3.81 26.99 -6.44
CA PRO A 93 3.26 27.41 -5.15
C PRO A 93 1.88 26.80 -4.86
N ALA A 94 1.10 26.45 -5.90
CA ALA A 94 -0.20 25.79 -5.77
C ALA A 94 -0.10 24.26 -5.66
N GLY A 95 1.10 23.69 -5.85
CA GLY A 95 1.31 22.25 -5.96
C GLY A 95 1.16 21.74 -7.40
N ILE A 96 2.01 20.80 -7.79
CA ILE A 96 1.87 20.01 -9.02
C ILE A 96 1.85 18.54 -8.63
N THR A 97 0.85 17.80 -9.13
CA THR A 97 0.69 16.38 -8.83
C THR A 97 1.26 15.53 -9.96
N HIS A 98 2.17 14.65 -9.58
CA HIS A 98 2.80 13.66 -10.44
C HIS A 98 2.19 12.29 -10.18
N ASN A 99 2.02 11.51 -11.25
CA ASN A 99 1.45 10.18 -11.18
C ASN A 99 2.55 9.12 -11.27
N ILE A 100 2.68 8.31 -10.22
CA ILE A 100 3.62 7.19 -10.11
C ILE A 100 2.90 5.87 -9.88
N THR A 101 1.64 5.79 -10.32
CA THR A 101 0.80 4.57 -10.18
C THR A 101 1.43 3.38 -10.88
N ALA A 102 2.33 3.61 -11.86
CA ALA A 102 3.15 2.56 -12.46
C ALA A 102 3.99 1.78 -11.43
N LEU A 103 4.39 2.39 -10.30
CA LEU A 103 5.09 1.69 -9.22
C LEU A 103 4.23 0.65 -8.50
N LEU A 104 2.91 0.74 -8.60
CA LEU A 104 2.01 -0.26 -8.05
C LEU A 104 1.92 -1.51 -8.94
N GLN A 105 2.40 -1.45 -10.18
CA GLN A 105 2.39 -2.61 -11.07
C GLN A 105 3.19 -3.76 -10.44
N ASN A 106 2.63 -4.98 -10.47
CA ASN A 106 3.19 -6.18 -9.83
C ASN A 106 3.23 -6.16 -8.29
N THR A 107 2.55 -5.22 -7.63
CA THR A 107 2.39 -5.22 -6.18
C THR A 107 1.03 -5.80 -5.76
N PRO A 108 0.91 -6.35 -4.54
CA PRO A 108 -0.38 -6.78 -3.99
C PRO A 108 -1.36 -5.62 -3.73
N LEU A 109 -0.97 -4.37 -4.02
CA LEU A 109 -1.80 -3.18 -3.88
C LEU A 109 -2.54 -2.81 -5.17
N ASN A 110 -2.19 -3.44 -6.30
CA ASN A 110 -2.81 -3.23 -7.60
C ASN A 110 -4.01 -4.16 -7.84
N ASP A 111 -4.81 -4.38 -6.80
CA ASP A 111 -6.07 -5.08 -6.94
C ASP A 111 -7.04 -4.18 -7.73
N ASN A 112 -7.45 -4.68 -8.89
CA ASN A 112 -8.36 -3.98 -9.80
C ASN A 112 -9.75 -4.57 -9.65
N ASP A 113 -10.40 -4.29 -8.51
CA ASP A 113 -11.84 -4.49 -8.41
C ASP A 113 -12.55 -3.31 -9.11
N PRO A 114 -13.31 -3.55 -10.20
CA PRO A 114 -14.01 -2.50 -10.93
C PRO A 114 -15.15 -1.84 -10.13
N SER A 115 -15.56 -2.42 -8.99
CA SER A 115 -16.58 -1.86 -8.10
C SER A 115 -16.02 -0.86 -7.08
N LEU A 116 -14.69 -0.74 -6.98
CA LEU A 116 -14.00 0.12 -6.04
C LEU A 116 -13.12 1.15 -6.77
N PRO A 117 -12.73 2.26 -6.10
CA PRO A 117 -11.80 3.21 -6.68
C PRO A 117 -10.50 2.51 -7.09
N ALA A 118 -10.01 2.84 -8.29
CA ALA A 118 -8.75 2.29 -8.79
C ALA A 118 -7.60 2.68 -7.84
N PRO A 119 -6.68 1.76 -7.55
CA PRO A 119 -5.49 2.07 -6.77
C PRO A 119 -4.69 3.15 -7.50
N SER A 120 -4.23 4.15 -6.77
CA SER A 120 -3.44 5.25 -7.33
C SER A 120 -2.29 5.61 -6.42
N PHE A 121 -1.14 5.87 -7.03
CA PHE A 121 0.03 6.37 -6.32
C PHE A 121 0.46 7.66 -6.98
N THR A 122 0.36 8.76 -6.23
CA THR A 122 0.71 10.09 -6.71
C THR A 122 1.58 10.79 -5.69
N TYR A 123 2.26 11.84 -6.12
CA TYR A 123 2.90 12.77 -5.19
C TYR A 123 2.71 14.21 -5.66
N THR A 124 2.59 15.13 -4.72
CA THR A 124 2.43 16.55 -4.99
C THR A 124 3.69 17.30 -4.59
N VAL A 125 4.23 18.09 -5.49
CA VAL A 125 5.38 18.96 -5.26
C VAL A 125 4.92 20.40 -5.13
N THR A 126 5.16 21.00 -3.96
CA THR A 126 4.83 22.40 -3.67
C THR A 126 6.10 23.20 -3.45
N ASP A 127 6.15 24.38 -4.06
CA ASP A 127 7.24 25.32 -3.88
C ASP A 127 7.03 26.10 -2.59
N ILE A 128 8.01 26.03 -1.70
CA ILE A 128 8.00 26.72 -0.41
C ILE A 128 9.15 27.70 -0.37
N ASN A 129 8.83 28.94 0.01
CA ASN A 129 9.85 29.93 0.27
C ASN A 129 10.60 29.55 1.55
N CYS A 130 11.86 29.16 1.39
CA CYS A 130 12.78 28.81 2.47
C CYS A 130 13.96 29.80 2.58
N GLY A 131 13.83 30.99 1.97
CA GLY A 131 14.91 31.98 1.89
C GLY A 131 15.94 31.71 0.79
N PHE A 132 15.84 30.58 0.08
CA PHE A 132 16.67 30.24 -1.08
C PHE A 132 15.79 30.18 -2.34
N GLY A 133 15.95 31.18 -3.22
CA GLY A 133 15.40 31.18 -4.58
C GLY A 133 13.87 31.22 -4.72
N THR A 134 13.42 31.27 -5.97
CA THR A 134 12.01 31.14 -6.38
C THR A 134 11.91 30.20 -7.59
N GLY A 135 10.75 29.55 -7.77
CA GLY A 135 10.53 28.64 -8.89
C GLY A 135 11.40 27.38 -8.83
N SER A 136 12.17 27.10 -9.88
CA SER A 136 13.03 25.90 -9.99
C SER A 136 14.15 25.83 -8.93
N THR A 137 14.47 26.95 -8.28
CA THR A 137 15.48 27.03 -7.21
C THR A 137 14.87 27.12 -5.81
N ALA A 138 13.54 27.15 -5.69
CA ALA A 138 12.84 27.16 -4.41
C ALA A 138 12.96 25.80 -3.71
N CYS A 139 12.81 25.80 -2.37
CA CYS A 139 12.63 24.54 -1.65
C CYS A 139 11.36 23.85 -2.11
N LYS A 140 11.47 22.55 -2.34
CA LYS A 140 10.35 21.70 -2.74
C LYS A 140 9.86 20.88 -1.55
N ARG A 141 8.56 20.93 -1.26
CA ARG A 141 7.90 19.98 -0.36
C ARG A 141 7.22 18.92 -1.21
N VAL A 142 7.50 17.66 -0.92
CA VAL A 142 6.90 16.52 -1.61
C VAL A 142 5.96 15.80 -0.65
N GLN A 143 4.71 15.64 -1.07
CA GLN A 143 3.69 14.88 -0.34
C GLN A 143 3.26 13.68 -1.17
N PHE A 144 3.55 12.48 -0.70
CA PHE A 144 3.11 11.25 -1.33
C PHE A 144 1.69 10.88 -0.89
N THR A 145 0.88 10.45 -1.84
CA THR A 145 -0.50 9.98 -1.63
C THR A 145 -0.68 8.64 -2.30
N LEU A 146 -0.99 7.61 -1.50
CA LEU A 146 -1.24 6.25 -1.95
C LEU A 146 -2.67 5.87 -1.58
N ILE A 147 -3.48 5.55 -2.59
CA ILE A 147 -4.83 5.03 -2.46
C ILE A 147 -4.79 3.57 -2.91
N TYR A 148 -5.22 2.66 -2.04
CA TYR A 148 -5.28 1.23 -2.32
C TYR A 148 -6.51 0.61 -1.64
N GLN A 149 -6.87 -0.58 -2.10
CA GLN A 149 -8.02 -1.32 -1.60
C GLN A 149 -7.61 -2.20 -0.41
N ASP A 150 -8.26 -1.98 0.75
CA ASP A 150 -7.97 -2.62 2.04
C ASP A 150 -8.78 -3.92 2.24
N MET A 151 -9.35 -4.47 1.16
CA MET A 151 -10.30 -5.60 1.15
C MET A 151 -9.62 -6.94 0.87
#